data_AF-A0A957LB69-F1
#
_entry.id   AF-A0A957LB69-F1
#
_cell.length_a   1.000
_cell.length_b   1.000
_cell.length_c   1.000
_cell.angle_alpha   90.00
_cell.angle_beta   90.00
_cell.angle_gamma   90.00
#
_symmetry.space_group_name_H-M   'P 1'
#
loop_
_entity.id
_entity.type
_entity.pdbx_description
1 polymer ?
#
loop_
_entity_poly.entity_id
_entity_poly.type
_entity_poly.pdbx_seq_one_letter_code
_entity_poly.pdbx_strand_id
1 'polypeptide(L)'
;MIVRQNRNRYTLVISLCVLLLAACSGTSEPTLPATAAPVVATATATMAAEQPSPTAVPVVPTDTAAPIAPPVEVLDVAAPPTLTATDLDLSLVADKVFLYPVPTLYAGDLVTFQFVTHVPPMINPADVMVHIFVNDKLIVQDRIGGRNLGGDSIGLYTWAWDTTGQPGQQTVRILIDPEDRLQIGDENPDNNEVVQIVDIQPAQALPRDEQGAEWVSQETTYTTVHVVSGTAAHRDLRQLTALTDEAFTAVIAKLGVTPQRRYDVYFIDRVIGQGGYAGNSIVISYLDRNYAGGGLREVLVHEAAHILDQQIAPRDVTFLREGLAVWVAGGHYKPENLDVRAAALLQIDAYVPLPQLIDQFYPVQHEIGYLQAAALVNYLVNEYGWERVRDFYSHVSVEGYSSASAAIDAGMQAYFGKPLLQIEQDWLAFLSQQRVDADAVADLRVTIQFYNVMRTYQQKYDPTAHFLTAWLPSTLEMRQRGIIADVTRHPHDEMNIVLETMLYAADTALRTGDYNQARVLVDSVARVLETGSIIDPLATSYLDIVRQATNVGFVVHQIEMTGNQATAYVTSIYRDYLTPINFARTQRAWVMLN
;
A
#
# COMPACT_ATOMS: atom_id res chain seq x y z
N MET A 1 14.77 38.09 41.51
CA MET A 1 14.87 38.51 42.93
C MET A 1 13.56 39.21 43.30
N ILE A 2 12.60 38.48 43.86
CA ILE A 2 11.49 38.89 44.75
C ILE A 2 10.74 37.58 45.09
N VAL A 3 10.45 37.44 46.38
CA VAL A 3 10.00 36.25 47.11
C VAL A 3 8.48 36.29 47.27
N ARG A 4 7.81 35.13 47.17
CA ARG A 4 6.69 34.64 48.02
C ARG A 4 6.25 33.27 47.50
N GLN A 5 6.69 32.16 48.08
CA GLN A 5 6.06 31.47 49.22
C GLN A 5 4.53 31.41 49.15
N ASN A 6 4.00 30.24 48.78
CA ASN A 6 2.99 29.59 49.63
C ASN A 6 3.20 28.08 49.63
N ARG A 7 3.14 27.54 50.84
CA ARG A 7 3.53 26.20 51.26
C ARG A 7 2.26 25.52 51.77
N ASN A 8 2.21 24.20 51.56
CA ASN A 8 1.75 23.17 52.51
C ASN A 8 0.29 22.62 52.51
N ARG A 9 0.29 21.28 52.35
CA ARG A 9 -0.46 20.21 53.07
C ARG A 9 -1.88 19.93 52.53
N TYR A 10 -2.31 18.69 52.31
CA TYR A 10 -2.28 17.47 53.15
C TYR A 10 -2.17 16.19 52.29
N THR A 11 -1.25 15.24 52.53
CA THR A 11 -1.31 14.07 53.44
C THR A 11 -2.07 12.83 52.91
N LEU A 12 -1.28 11.88 52.38
CA LEU A 12 -1.29 10.42 52.55
C LEU A 12 -2.46 9.76 53.32
N VAL A 13 -3.13 8.77 52.70
CA VAL A 13 -3.78 7.65 53.39
C VAL A 13 -3.51 6.35 52.62
N ILE A 14 -2.75 5.45 53.23
CA ILE A 14 -2.62 4.02 52.90
C ILE A 14 -3.21 3.24 54.07
N SER A 15 -4.12 2.30 53.81
CA SER A 15 -4.36 1.02 54.52
C SER A 15 -5.66 0.42 53.98
N LEU A 16 -5.64 -0.69 53.24
CA LEU A 16 -5.57 -2.08 53.70
C LEU A 16 -6.81 -2.52 54.50
N CYS A 17 -7.66 -3.33 53.86
CA CYS A 17 -8.55 -4.30 54.50
C CYS A 17 -8.56 -5.59 53.68
N VAL A 18 -8.53 -6.70 54.42
CA VAL A 18 -8.15 -8.06 54.04
C VAL A 18 -9.19 -9.01 54.66
N LEU A 19 -9.52 -10.11 53.96
CA LEU A 19 -10.29 -11.33 54.38
C LEU A 19 -11.82 -11.15 54.55
N LEU A 20 -12.74 -12.09 54.26
CA LEU A 20 -12.76 -13.53 53.95
C LEU A 20 -14.20 -13.90 53.50
N LEU A 21 -14.38 -14.82 52.55
CA LEU A 21 -15.03 -16.13 52.81
C LEU A 21 -15.16 -16.98 51.53
N ALA A 22 -14.79 -18.25 51.71
CA ALA A 22 -14.84 -19.32 50.74
C ALA A 22 -16.22 -19.98 50.66
N ALA A 23 -16.48 -20.62 49.52
CA ALA A 23 -16.81 -22.05 49.37
C ALA A 23 -18.10 -22.41 48.61
N CYS A 24 -17.94 -23.47 47.81
CA CYS A 24 -18.92 -24.46 47.34
C CYS A 24 -19.53 -24.35 45.92
N SER A 25 -18.78 -25.00 45.00
CA SER A 25 -19.18 -26.19 44.21
C SER A 25 -20.22 -26.11 43.07
N GLY A 26 -19.84 -26.69 41.93
CA GLY A 26 -20.76 -27.33 40.96
C GLY A 26 -20.39 -27.09 39.49
N THR A 27 -19.50 -27.91 38.92
CA THR A 27 -19.79 -28.85 37.80
C THR A 27 -20.66 -28.31 36.66
N SER A 28 -20.10 -28.11 35.47
CA SER A 28 -20.43 -28.87 34.25
C SER A 28 -19.70 -28.29 33.03
N GLU A 29 -18.85 -29.10 32.42
CA GLU A 29 -18.34 -28.93 31.06
C GLU A 29 -19.49 -29.14 30.07
N PRO A 30 -19.63 -28.32 29.01
CA PRO A 30 -20.32 -28.73 27.81
C PRO A 30 -19.32 -29.40 26.86
N THR A 31 -19.43 -30.72 26.77
CA THR A 31 -18.84 -31.56 25.73
C THR A 31 -19.44 -31.16 24.38
N LEU A 32 -18.62 -30.68 23.44
CA LEU A 32 -19.04 -30.52 22.04
C LEU A 32 -18.91 -31.87 21.33
N PRO A 33 -19.93 -32.30 20.56
CA PRO A 33 -19.90 -33.59 19.87
C PRO A 33 -18.97 -33.55 18.66
N ALA A 34 -18.21 -34.62 18.49
CA ALA A 34 -17.42 -34.90 17.30
C ALA A 34 -18.35 -35.12 16.09
N THR A 35 -18.23 -34.28 15.07
CA THR A 35 -18.90 -34.48 13.79
C THR A 35 -18.04 -35.38 12.91
N ALA A 36 -18.59 -36.54 12.58
CA ALA A 36 -17.98 -37.56 11.75
C ALA A 36 -17.76 -37.10 10.30
N ALA A 37 -16.59 -37.45 9.76
CA ALA A 37 -16.27 -37.34 8.34
C ALA A 37 -17.09 -38.36 7.52
N PRO A 38 -17.55 -38.02 6.30
CA PRO A 38 -18.16 -38.98 5.41
C PRO A 38 -17.09 -39.84 4.72
N VAL A 39 -17.27 -41.15 4.86
CA VAL A 39 -16.59 -42.22 4.12
C VAL A 39 -16.98 -42.12 2.65
N VAL A 40 -16.00 -41.96 1.75
CA VAL A 40 -16.18 -42.17 0.31
C VAL A 40 -15.52 -43.50 -0.07
N ALA A 41 -16.32 -44.34 -0.71
CA ALA A 41 -16.05 -45.72 -1.05
C ALA A 41 -14.94 -45.88 -2.09
N THR A 42 -14.06 -46.85 -1.82
CA THR A 42 -13.05 -47.38 -2.74
C THR A 42 -13.75 -48.25 -3.79
N ALA A 43 -13.64 -47.89 -5.08
CA ALA A 43 -14.00 -48.76 -6.19
C ALA A 43 -12.73 -49.39 -6.77
N THR A 44 -12.63 -50.71 -6.61
CA THR A 44 -11.62 -51.58 -7.22
C THR A 44 -12.01 -51.87 -8.66
N ALA A 45 -11.11 -51.67 -9.62
CA ALA A 45 -11.26 -52.22 -10.97
C ALA A 45 -9.98 -52.92 -11.41
N THR A 46 -10.16 -54.19 -11.70
CA THR A 46 -9.20 -55.25 -11.98
C THR A 46 -8.54 -55.11 -13.35
N MET A 47 -7.26 -55.49 -13.42
CA MET A 47 -6.49 -55.68 -14.65
C MET A 47 -7.06 -56.77 -15.55
N ALA A 48 -6.99 -56.56 -16.87
CA ALA A 48 -6.91 -57.63 -17.85
C ALA A 48 -5.73 -57.35 -18.78
N ALA A 49 -4.86 -58.34 -18.91
CA ALA A 49 -3.67 -58.37 -19.75
C ALA A 49 -4.00 -58.96 -21.12
N GLU A 50 -3.38 -58.43 -22.18
CA GLU A 50 -3.16 -59.15 -23.43
C GLU A 50 -1.81 -58.73 -24.04
N GLN A 51 -1.09 -59.72 -24.58
CA GLN A 51 0.28 -59.71 -25.12
C GLN A 51 0.23 -60.43 -26.51
N PRO A 52 1.29 -60.48 -27.34
CA PRO A 52 1.82 -59.44 -28.24
C PRO A 52 1.94 -59.85 -29.76
N SER A 53 2.49 -58.92 -30.56
CA SER A 53 3.34 -59.06 -31.79
C SER A 53 2.69 -59.08 -33.19
N PRO A 54 3.41 -58.76 -34.31
CA PRO A 54 4.83 -58.37 -34.47
C PRO A 54 5.13 -57.12 -35.36
N THR A 55 6.34 -56.58 -35.14
CA THR A 55 7.35 -56.00 -36.07
C THR A 55 6.94 -55.32 -37.39
N ALA A 56 7.30 -54.03 -37.53
CA ALA A 56 7.89 -53.46 -38.76
C ALA A 56 8.75 -52.23 -38.44
N VAL A 57 9.97 -52.23 -38.97
CA VAL A 57 10.93 -51.12 -39.16
C VAL A 57 11.22 -51.10 -40.67
N PRO A 58 11.69 -50.04 -41.38
CA PRO A 58 11.98 -48.63 -41.03
C PRO A 58 11.29 -47.61 -41.99
N VAL A 59 11.33 -46.30 -41.69
CA VAL A 59 11.76 -45.22 -42.62
C VAL A 59 12.18 -44.00 -41.79
N VAL A 60 13.37 -43.46 -42.06
CA VAL A 60 13.84 -42.15 -41.60
C VAL A 60 13.44 -41.09 -42.64
N PRO A 61 12.79 -39.99 -42.23
CA PRO A 61 12.80 -38.75 -43.01
C PRO A 61 13.48 -37.61 -42.24
N THR A 62 14.65 -37.24 -42.76
CA THR A 62 15.14 -35.89 -43.06
C THR A 62 14.65 -34.69 -42.24
N ASP A 63 15.64 -34.00 -41.64
CA ASP A 63 15.59 -32.65 -41.10
C ASP A 63 14.68 -31.71 -41.91
N THR A 64 13.60 -31.28 -41.27
CA THR A 64 12.83 -30.10 -41.67
C THR A 64 13.00 -29.07 -40.57
N ALA A 65 13.57 -27.93 -40.93
CA ALA A 65 13.84 -26.81 -40.04
C ALA A 65 12.61 -26.43 -39.22
N ALA A 66 12.80 -26.35 -37.90
CA ALA A 66 11.81 -25.80 -36.99
C ALA A 66 11.46 -24.35 -37.39
N PRO A 67 10.21 -23.92 -37.25
CA PRO A 67 9.82 -22.53 -37.48
C PRO A 67 10.64 -21.64 -36.55
N ILE A 68 11.33 -20.67 -37.16
CA ILE A 68 12.04 -19.60 -36.48
C ILE A 68 11.02 -18.91 -35.55
N ALA A 69 11.25 -19.01 -34.24
CA ALA A 69 10.53 -18.21 -33.27
C ALA A 69 10.69 -16.73 -33.65
N PRO A 70 9.64 -15.89 -33.57
CA PRO A 70 9.81 -14.46 -33.71
C PRO A 70 10.90 -14.01 -32.72
N PRO A 71 11.75 -13.04 -33.10
CA PRO A 71 12.84 -12.60 -32.24
C PRO A 71 12.24 -12.22 -30.89
N VAL A 72 12.76 -12.84 -29.83
CA VAL A 72 12.57 -12.39 -28.46
C VAL A 72 13.01 -10.93 -28.45
N GLU A 73 12.08 -10.01 -28.16
CA GLU A 73 12.44 -8.67 -27.72
C GLU A 73 13.31 -8.87 -26.47
N VAL A 74 14.62 -8.82 -26.68
CA VAL A 74 15.57 -8.60 -25.60
C VAL A 74 15.09 -7.30 -24.97
N LEU A 75 14.73 -7.33 -23.69
CA LEU A 75 14.58 -6.13 -22.88
C LEU A 75 15.90 -5.36 -23.00
N ASP A 76 15.93 -4.40 -23.92
CA ASP A 76 17.04 -3.50 -24.09
C ASP A 76 17.16 -2.76 -22.75
N VAL A 77 18.23 -3.06 -22.01
CA VAL A 77 18.62 -2.25 -20.87
C VAL A 77 18.88 -0.87 -21.45
N ALA A 78 17.91 0.03 -21.30
CA ALA A 78 18.00 1.39 -21.79
C ALA A 78 19.37 1.95 -21.38
N ALA A 79 20.14 2.41 -22.36
CA ALA A 79 21.33 3.19 -22.09
C ALA A 79 20.95 4.31 -21.10
N PRO A 80 21.81 4.64 -20.11
CA PRO A 80 21.50 5.69 -19.16
C PRO A 80 21.07 6.94 -19.92
N PRO A 81 19.93 7.56 -19.56
CA PRO A 81 19.38 8.66 -20.33
C PRO A 81 20.46 9.74 -20.49
N THR A 82 20.68 10.16 -21.73
CA THR A 82 21.53 11.33 -21.98
C THR A 82 20.80 12.52 -21.38
N LEU A 83 21.34 13.08 -20.31
CA LEU A 83 20.80 14.26 -19.64
C LEU A 83 20.53 15.35 -20.68
N THR A 84 19.28 15.77 -20.80
CA THR A 84 18.88 16.90 -21.61
C THR A 84 19.25 18.21 -20.89
N ALA A 85 19.31 19.33 -21.60
CA ALA A 85 19.65 20.63 -20.99
C ALA A 85 18.67 21.03 -19.86
N THR A 86 17.42 20.57 -19.91
CA THR A 86 16.40 20.70 -18.85
C THR A 86 16.69 19.83 -17.62
N ASP A 87 17.46 18.74 -17.76
CA ASP A 87 17.81 17.86 -16.64
C ASP A 87 18.98 18.41 -15.80
N LEU A 88 19.55 19.54 -16.18
CA LEU A 88 20.69 20.17 -15.50
C LEU A 88 20.32 21.46 -14.75
N ASP A 89 19.07 21.90 -14.82
CA ASP A 89 18.60 23.20 -14.33
C ASP A 89 17.57 23.05 -13.22
N LEU A 90 17.71 23.82 -12.13
CA LEU A 90 16.73 23.88 -11.05
C LEU A 90 15.39 24.31 -11.64
N SER A 91 14.29 23.62 -11.29
CA SER A 91 12.98 24.01 -11.82
C SER A 91 11.81 23.49 -11.00
N LEU A 92 10.68 24.19 -11.16
CA LEU A 92 9.39 23.85 -10.56
C LEU A 92 8.30 23.79 -11.65
N VAL A 93 7.42 22.79 -11.57
CA VAL A 93 6.31 22.62 -12.52
C VAL A 93 4.98 22.50 -11.78
N ALA A 94 3.93 23.08 -12.36
CA ALA A 94 2.63 23.24 -11.68
C ALA A 94 1.91 21.91 -11.42
N ASP A 95 2.04 20.92 -12.30
CA ASP A 95 1.44 19.59 -12.16
C ASP A 95 2.10 18.74 -11.06
N LYS A 96 3.18 19.23 -10.46
CA LYS A 96 3.87 18.62 -9.31
C LYS A 96 3.64 19.39 -8.01
N VAL A 97 2.70 20.34 -7.98
CA VAL A 97 2.29 21.06 -6.77
C VAL A 97 0.96 20.50 -6.27
N PHE A 98 0.93 20.06 -5.02
CA PHE A 98 -0.24 19.50 -4.35
C PHE A 98 -0.56 20.30 -3.08
N LEU A 99 -1.83 20.65 -2.91
CA LEU A 99 -2.34 21.29 -1.71
C LEU A 99 -3.31 20.33 -1.03
N TYR A 100 -3.01 19.99 0.22
CA TYR A 100 -3.87 19.14 1.03
C TYR A 100 -4.71 19.99 1.99
N PRO A 101 -5.91 19.53 2.37
CA PRO A 101 -6.57 18.29 1.94
C PRO A 101 -7.07 18.35 0.47
N VAL A 102 -7.02 17.21 -0.24
CA VAL A 102 -7.52 17.06 -1.62
C VAL A 102 -8.88 16.35 -1.65
N PRO A 103 -9.74 16.55 -2.66
CA PRO A 103 -9.54 17.41 -3.83
C PRO A 103 -9.97 18.86 -3.62
N THR A 104 -10.72 19.14 -2.55
CA THR A 104 -11.35 20.45 -2.34
C THR A 104 -10.98 21.01 -0.97
N LEU A 105 -10.58 22.29 -0.98
CA LEU A 105 -10.34 23.07 0.22
C LEU A 105 -11.59 23.81 0.65
N TYR A 106 -11.83 23.88 1.94
CA TYR A 106 -12.91 24.59 2.59
C TYR A 106 -12.33 25.57 3.61
N ALA A 107 -13.03 26.68 3.82
CA ALA A 107 -12.64 27.66 4.83
C ALA A 107 -12.62 27.00 6.23
N GLY A 108 -11.46 26.98 6.86
CA GLY A 108 -11.21 26.30 8.15
C GLY A 108 -10.22 25.14 8.04
N ASP A 109 -9.87 24.71 6.83
CA ASP A 109 -8.79 23.75 6.61
C ASP A 109 -7.43 24.34 6.95
N LEU A 110 -6.55 23.47 7.43
CA LEU A 110 -5.12 23.72 7.58
C LEU A 110 -4.41 23.09 6.38
N VAL A 111 -3.85 23.94 5.52
CA VAL A 111 -3.31 23.52 4.23
C VAL A 111 -1.85 23.11 4.34
N THR A 112 -1.55 21.93 3.80
CA THR A 112 -0.18 21.47 3.57
C THR A 112 0.20 21.72 2.11
N PHE A 113 1.37 22.33 1.89
CA PHE A 113 1.95 22.46 0.57
C PHE A 113 2.95 21.33 0.35
N GLN A 114 2.77 20.59 -0.74
CA GLN A 114 3.76 19.63 -1.22
C GLN A 114 4.10 19.95 -2.66
N PHE A 115 5.39 19.90 -3.01
CA PHE A 115 5.78 19.92 -4.41
C PHE A 115 7.04 19.10 -4.66
N VAL A 116 7.09 18.49 -5.85
CA VAL A 116 8.31 17.85 -6.36
C VAL A 116 9.03 18.86 -7.25
N THR A 117 10.32 19.05 -7.01
CA THR A 117 11.16 19.96 -7.79
C THR A 117 12.33 19.18 -8.36
N HIS A 118 12.71 19.57 -9.58
CA HIS A 118 13.94 19.05 -10.16
C HIS A 118 15.11 19.82 -9.56
N VAL A 119 15.95 19.13 -8.78
CA VAL A 119 17.17 19.69 -8.21
C VAL A 119 18.36 18.96 -8.83
N PRO A 120 19.15 19.66 -9.67
CA PRO A 120 20.30 19.08 -10.33
C PRO A 120 21.34 18.48 -9.35
N PRO A 121 22.11 17.44 -9.74
CA PRO A 121 23.00 16.72 -8.82
C PRO A 121 24.09 17.56 -8.14
N MET A 122 24.45 18.72 -8.71
CA MET A 122 25.44 19.64 -8.16
C MET A 122 24.86 20.59 -7.11
N ILE A 123 23.53 20.72 -7.01
CA ILE A 123 22.85 21.52 -6.00
C ILE A 123 22.45 20.59 -4.85
N ASN A 124 22.87 20.95 -3.64
CA ASN A 124 22.31 20.32 -2.46
C ASN A 124 20.87 20.85 -2.27
N PRO A 125 19.84 19.99 -2.21
CA PRO A 125 18.47 20.46 -2.03
C PRO A 125 18.29 21.39 -0.82
N ALA A 126 19.01 21.13 0.27
CA ALA A 126 18.96 21.98 1.46
C ALA A 126 19.45 23.43 1.22
N ASP A 127 20.19 23.68 0.15
CA ASP A 127 20.66 25.03 -0.19
C ASP A 127 19.60 25.85 -0.95
N VAL A 128 18.57 25.20 -1.51
CA VAL A 128 17.46 25.84 -2.22
C VAL A 128 16.47 26.46 -1.22
N MET A 129 16.36 27.78 -1.24
CA MET A 129 15.37 28.53 -0.46
C MET A 129 14.01 28.52 -1.18
N VAL A 130 12.92 28.48 -0.41
CA VAL A 130 11.54 28.45 -0.88
C VAL A 130 10.75 29.54 -0.20
N HIS A 131 10.08 30.36 -1.00
CA HIS A 131 9.05 31.29 -0.53
C HIS A 131 7.67 30.87 -1.07
N ILE A 132 6.68 30.77 -0.18
CA ILE A 132 5.28 30.54 -0.56
C ILE A 132 4.45 31.75 -0.15
N PHE A 133 3.74 32.33 -1.12
CA PHE A 133 2.84 33.45 -0.92
C PHE A 133 1.39 33.03 -1.15
N VAL A 134 0.48 33.58 -0.35
CA VAL A 134 -0.97 33.53 -0.57
C VAL A 134 -1.48 34.96 -0.63
N ASN A 135 -2.04 35.37 -1.78
CA ASN A 135 -2.45 36.75 -2.07
C ASN A 135 -1.35 37.77 -1.68
N ASP A 136 -0.13 37.54 -2.18
CA ASP A 136 1.07 38.35 -1.92
C ASP A 136 1.56 38.38 -0.47
N LYS A 137 0.91 37.66 0.45
CA LYS A 137 1.38 37.49 1.83
C LYS A 137 2.30 36.28 1.91
N LEU A 138 3.54 36.49 2.36
CA LEU A 138 4.49 35.40 2.64
C LEU A 138 3.97 34.53 3.80
N ILE A 139 3.79 33.24 3.53
CA ILE A 139 3.33 32.23 4.50
C ILE A 139 4.47 31.30 4.89
N VAL A 140 5.29 30.88 3.93
CA VAL A 140 6.46 30.01 4.16
C VAL A 140 7.71 30.70 3.66
N GLN A 141 8.76 30.65 4.47
CA GLN A 141 10.13 30.98 4.11
C GLN A 141 11.04 29.93 4.75
N ASP A 142 11.42 28.93 3.97
CA ASP A 142 12.20 27.79 4.45
C ASP A 142 12.93 27.13 3.27
N ARG A 143 13.56 25.97 3.48
CA ARG A 143 14.36 25.26 2.48
C ARG A 143 13.68 23.97 2.05
N ILE A 144 14.15 23.38 0.95
CA ILE A 144 13.74 22.03 0.56
C ILE A 144 14.24 21.05 1.61
N GLY A 145 13.30 20.29 2.19
CA GLY A 145 13.52 19.55 3.44
C GLY A 145 13.87 18.08 3.28
N GLY A 146 13.75 17.49 2.08
CA GLY A 146 14.01 16.08 1.92
C GLY A 146 13.87 15.54 0.50
N ARG A 147 13.87 14.22 0.40
CA ARG A 147 13.60 13.46 -0.81
C ARG A 147 12.43 12.52 -0.59
N ASN A 148 11.65 12.27 -1.63
CA ASN A 148 10.61 11.26 -1.63
C ASN A 148 11.20 9.83 -1.78
N LEU A 149 10.36 8.80 -1.81
CA LEU A 149 10.83 7.41 -1.99
C LEU A 149 11.36 7.14 -3.41
N GLY A 150 10.99 7.96 -4.39
CA GLY A 150 11.56 7.96 -5.74
C GLY A 150 12.94 8.61 -5.83
N GLY A 151 13.40 9.26 -4.75
CA GLY A 151 14.66 10.00 -4.72
C GLY A 151 14.56 11.47 -5.16
N ASP A 152 13.38 11.94 -5.58
CA ASP A 152 13.19 13.33 -6.01
C ASP A 152 13.19 14.28 -4.80
N SER A 153 13.69 15.48 -5.00
CA SER A 153 13.66 16.54 -3.98
C SER A 153 12.24 17.05 -3.77
N ILE A 154 11.84 17.21 -2.50
CA ILE A 154 10.49 17.65 -2.13
C ILE A 154 10.49 18.85 -1.20
N GLY A 155 9.66 19.84 -1.55
CA GLY A 155 9.19 20.85 -0.61
C GLY A 155 7.93 20.32 0.08
N LEU A 156 7.96 20.19 1.40
CA LEU A 156 6.81 19.74 2.19
C LEU A 156 6.64 20.65 3.41
N TYR A 157 5.57 21.44 3.41
CA TYR A 157 5.26 22.41 4.44
C TYR A 157 3.89 22.10 5.04
N THR A 158 3.90 21.32 6.13
CA THR A 158 2.71 20.73 6.74
C THR A 158 1.89 21.76 7.51
N TRP A 159 0.59 21.86 7.18
CA TRP A 159 -0.39 22.72 7.86
C TRP A 159 0.06 24.18 8.00
N ALA A 160 0.71 24.69 6.96
CA ALA A 160 1.35 26.01 6.95
C ALA A 160 0.36 27.17 6.72
N TRP A 161 -0.82 26.89 6.15
CA TRP A 161 -1.82 27.93 5.85
C TRP A 161 -3.19 27.60 6.44
N ASP A 162 -3.66 28.43 7.37
CA ASP A 162 -5.03 28.38 7.88
C ASP A 162 -5.98 29.17 6.98
N THR A 163 -6.97 28.48 6.43
CA THR A 163 -7.97 29.03 5.49
C THR A 163 -9.20 29.61 6.18
N THR A 164 -9.22 29.65 7.52
CA THR A 164 -10.34 30.19 8.30
C THR A 164 -10.71 31.60 7.81
N GLY A 165 -11.99 31.78 7.47
CA GLY A 165 -12.53 33.07 7.03
C GLY A 165 -12.07 33.53 5.65
N GLN A 166 -11.47 32.65 4.84
CA GLN A 166 -10.95 32.97 3.50
C GLN A 166 -11.65 32.19 2.36
N PRO A 167 -12.99 32.16 2.25
CA PRO A 167 -13.64 31.54 1.09
C PRO A 167 -13.38 32.32 -0.20
N GLY A 168 -13.48 31.62 -1.34
CA GLY A 168 -13.28 32.15 -2.68
C GLY A 168 -11.86 31.93 -3.21
N GLN A 169 -11.57 32.55 -4.35
CA GLN A 169 -10.30 32.40 -5.05
C GLN A 169 -9.14 33.05 -4.29
N GLN A 170 -8.07 32.27 -4.11
CA GLN A 170 -6.80 32.68 -3.52
C GLN A 170 -5.69 32.45 -4.54
N THR A 171 -4.77 33.40 -4.68
CA THR A 171 -3.58 33.24 -5.52
C THR A 171 -2.46 32.65 -4.67
N VAL A 172 -2.02 31.43 -5.00
CA VAL A 172 -0.87 30.77 -4.39
C VAL A 172 0.32 30.88 -5.34
N ARG A 173 1.44 31.37 -4.83
CA ARG A 173 2.69 31.54 -5.57
C ARG A 173 3.83 30.88 -4.83
N ILE A 174 4.46 29.90 -5.45
CA ILE A 174 5.62 29.17 -4.93
C ILE A 174 6.82 29.59 -5.75
N LEU A 175 7.86 30.06 -5.07
CA LEU A 175 9.11 30.51 -5.68
C LEU A 175 10.26 29.76 -5.02
N ILE A 176 11.04 29.03 -5.81
CA ILE A 176 12.32 28.46 -5.38
C ILE A 176 13.46 29.43 -5.77
N ASP A 177 14.55 29.40 -5.02
CA ASP A 177 15.65 30.37 -5.09
C ASP A 177 15.22 31.84 -5.37
N PRO A 178 14.38 32.44 -4.49
CA PRO A 178 13.74 33.72 -4.73
C PRO A 178 14.70 34.91 -4.88
N GLU A 179 15.97 34.73 -4.50
CA GLU A 179 17.01 35.75 -4.58
C GLU A 179 18.04 35.46 -5.69
N ASP A 180 17.82 34.42 -6.50
CA ASP A 180 18.73 34.01 -7.60
C ASP A 180 20.18 33.83 -7.09
N ARG A 181 20.36 33.15 -5.95
CA ARG A 181 21.67 32.95 -5.32
C ARG A 181 22.43 31.77 -5.91
N LEU A 182 21.71 30.77 -6.42
CA LEU A 182 22.24 29.62 -7.10
C LEU A 182 22.42 30.02 -8.56
N GLN A 183 23.66 29.96 -9.05
CA GLN A 183 24.02 30.40 -10.41
C GLN A 183 24.58 29.26 -11.26
N ILE A 184 24.83 28.10 -10.62
CA ILE A 184 25.35 26.89 -11.27
C ILE A 184 24.32 25.80 -11.00
N GLY A 185 23.74 25.26 -12.08
CA GLY A 185 22.59 24.36 -12.01
C GLY A 185 21.27 25.08 -11.77
N ASP A 186 21.23 26.40 -11.89
CA ASP A 186 20.04 27.25 -11.91
C ASP A 186 20.35 28.43 -12.83
N GLU A 187 20.46 28.13 -14.12
CA GLU A 187 20.84 29.11 -15.13
C GLU A 187 19.64 29.90 -15.66
N ASN A 188 18.41 29.44 -15.37
CA ASN A 188 17.17 30.04 -15.84
C ASN A 188 16.19 30.34 -14.69
N PRO A 189 16.27 31.51 -14.04
CA PRO A 189 15.39 31.83 -12.90
C PRO A 189 13.89 31.92 -13.25
N ASP A 190 13.52 31.99 -14.54
CA ASP A 190 12.12 32.11 -14.97
C ASP A 190 11.32 30.80 -14.78
N ASN A 191 11.96 29.65 -14.55
CA ASN A 191 11.29 28.37 -14.30
C ASN A 191 11.27 27.97 -12.80
N ASN A 192 11.67 28.89 -11.92
CA ASN A 192 11.67 28.71 -10.47
C ASN A 192 10.34 29.10 -9.81
N GLU A 193 9.34 29.47 -10.60
CA GLU A 193 8.05 29.98 -10.12
C GLU A 193 6.86 29.15 -10.61
N VAL A 194 5.95 28.85 -9.69
CA VAL A 194 4.59 28.39 -9.99
C VAL A 194 3.58 29.32 -9.36
N VAL A 195 2.63 29.81 -10.16
CA VAL A 195 1.45 30.56 -9.71
C VAL A 195 0.20 29.77 -10.04
N GLN A 196 -0.68 29.58 -9.05
CA GLN A 196 -1.95 28.89 -9.23
C GLN A 196 -3.08 29.59 -8.48
N ILE A 197 -4.29 29.54 -9.05
CA ILE A 197 -5.51 30.02 -8.40
C ILE A 197 -6.17 28.83 -7.71
N VAL A 198 -6.43 28.98 -6.42
CA VAL A 198 -7.01 27.95 -5.56
C VAL A 198 -8.37 28.43 -5.08
N ASP A 199 -9.42 27.68 -5.33
CA ASP A 199 -10.77 28.02 -4.87
C ASP A 199 -11.06 27.38 -3.51
N ILE A 200 -11.36 28.20 -2.51
CA ILE A 200 -11.72 27.75 -1.17
C ILE A 200 -13.23 27.80 -1.02
N GLN A 201 -13.86 26.65 -0.84
CA GLN A 201 -15.28 26.58 -0.61
C GLN A 201 -15.67 27.14 0.78
N PRO A 202 -16.88 27.69 0.94
CA PRO A 202 -17.38 28.09 2.26
C PRO A 202 -17.47 26.89 3.21
N ALA A 203 -17.21 27.10 4.50
CA ALA A 203 -17.30 26.04 5.52
C ALA A 203 -18.66 25.32 5.55
N GLN A 204 -19.75 26.01 5.17
CA GLN A 204 -21.10 25.44 5.12
C GLN A 204 -21.29 24.45 3.96
N ALA A 205 -20.38 24.44 2.99
CA ALA A 205 -20.38 23.49 1.87
C ALA A 205 -19.66 22.18 2.20
N LEU A 206 -19.06 22.06 3.40
CA LEU A 206 -18.40 20.82 3.84
C LEU A 206 -19.34 19.61 3.68
N PRO A 207 -18.83 18.47 3.22
CA PRO A 207 -19.58 17.22 3.18
C PRO A 207 -20.15 16.87 4.56
N ARG A 208 -21.37 16.31 4.60
CA ARG A 208 -22.09 16.06 5.87
C ARG A 208 -21.38 15.08 6.80
N ASP A 209 -20.74 14.09 6.20
CA ASP A 209 -19.87 13.10 6.83
C ASP A 209 -18.62 13.73 7.47
N GLU A 210 -18.21 14.92 7.05
CA GLU A 210 -17.14 15.69 7.71
C GLU A 210 -17.66 16.67 8.78
N GLN A 211 -18.94 17.06 8.70
CA GLN A 211 -19.52 18.05 9.63
C GLN A 211 -19.62 17.46 11.04
N GLY A 212 -18.69 17.86 11.91
CA GLY A 212 -18.62 17.37 13.28
C GLY A 212 -17.96 16.00 13.41
N ALA A 213 -17.29 15.52 12.36
CA ALA A 213 -16.45 14.34 12.45
C ALA A 213 -15.29 14.59 13.42
N GLU A 214 -14.91 13.54 14.14
CA GLU A 214 -13.91 13.59 15.19
C GLU A 214 -13.14 12.27 15.27
N TRP A 215 -11.95 12.32 15.86
CA TRP A 215 -11.17 11.12 16.14
C TRP A 215 -11.82 10.31 17.27
N VAL A 216 -12.10 9.04 16.99
CA VAL A 216 -12.62 8.05 17.94
C VAL A 216 -11.54 7.00 18.19
N SER A 217 -11.36 6.61 19.45
CA SER A 217 -10.33 5.65 19.84
C SER A 217 -10.90 4.47 20.62
N GLN A 218 -10.32 3.28 20.43
CA GLN A 218 -10.59 2.09 21.22
C GLN A 218 -9.27 1.45 21.66
N GLU A 219 -9.09 1.28 22.97
CA GLU A 219 -7.90 0.63 23.52
C GLU A 219 -8.03 -0.89 23.55
N THR A 220 -6.90 -1.56 23.37
CA THR A 220 -6.73 -3.00 23.55
C THR A 220 -5.54 -3.32 24.45
N THR A 221 -5.17 -4.61 24.51
CA THR A 221 -3.98 -5.09 25.23
C THR A 221 -2.71 -4.47 24.67
N TYR A 222 -2.53 -4.47 23.34
CA TYR A 222 -1.28 -4.07 22.69
C TYR A 222 -1.38 -2.78 21.90
N THR A 223 -2.60 -2.33 21.56
CA THR A 223 -2.79 -1.19 20.69
C THR A 223 -3.84 -0.20 21.19
N THR A 224 -3.80 1.01 20.64
CA THR A 224 -4.93 1.94 20.61
C THR A 224 -5.33 2.09 19.15
N VAL A 225 -6.54 1.66 18.81
CA VAL A 225 -7.11 1.81 17.47
C VAL A 225 -7.79 3.16 17.37
N HIS A 226 -7.48 3.92 16.32
CA HIS A 226 -8.01 5.25 16.04
C HIS A 226 -8.71 5.27 14.68
N VAL A 227 -9.88 5.89 14.62
CA VAL A 227 -10.71 6.04 13.42
C VAL A 227 -11.34 7.44 13.42
N VAL A 228 -11.81 7.91 12.28
CA VAL A 228 -12.62 9.15 12.20
C VAL A 228 -14.10 8.78 12.20
N SER A 229 -14.91 9.44 13.03
CA SER A 229 -16.36 9.20 13.06
C SER A 229 -17.00 9.47 11.69
N GLY A 230 -18.09 8.74 11.39
CA GLY A 230 -18.78 8.83 10.09
C GLY A 230 -18.14 8.04 8.94
N THR A 231 -16.95 7.47 9.12
CA THR A 231 -16.26 6.66 8.11
C THR A 231 -16.60 5.16 8.19
N ALA A 232 -16.23 4.40 7.15
CA ALA A 232 -16.30 2.93 7.16
C ALA A 232 -15.55 2.34 8.36
N ALA A 233 -14.37 2.88 8.69
CA ALA A 233 -13.58 2.42 9.82
C ALA A 233 -14.29 2.63 11.17
N HIS A 234 -15.05 3.71 11.32
CA HIS A 234 -15.84 3.94 12.53
C HIS A 234 -17.00 2.96 12.66
N ARG A 235 -17.72 2.70 11.56
CA ARG A 235 -18.78 1.68 11.52
C ARG A 235 -18.25 0.31 11.94
N ASP A 236 -17.04 -0.04 11.47
CA ASP A 236 -16.45 -1.37 11.63
C ASP A 236 -15.44 -1.47 12.79
N LEU A 237 -15.34 -0.43 13.64
CA LEU A 237 -14.33 -0.27 14.69
C LEU A 237 -14.19 -1.50 15.60
N ARG A 238 -15.30 -2.15 15.97
CA ARG A 238 -15.25 -3.36 16.81
C ARG A 238 -14.54 -4.52 16.12
N GLN A 239 -14.82 -4.74 14.82
CA GLN A 239 -14.19 -5.80 14.04
C GLN A 239 -12.71 -5.47 13.80
N LEU A 240 -12.41 -4.22 13.46
CA LEU A 240 -11.05 -3.74 13.26
C LEU A 240 -10.19 -3.92 14.52
N THR A 241 -10.76 -3.61 15.69
CA THR A 241 -10.09 -3.81 16.98
C THR A 241 -9.70 -5.27 17.20
N ALA A 242 -10.62 -6.21 16.96
CA ALA A 242 -10.33 -7.63 17.10
C ALA A 242 -9.26 -8.09 16.10
N LEU A 243 -9.33 -7.64 14.85
CA LEU A 243 -8.37 -7.98 13.81
C LEU A 243 -6.96 -7.43 14.12
N THR A 244 -6.86 -6.22 14.65
CA THR A 244 -5.58 -5.63 15.09
C THR A 244 -4.95 -6.45 16.22
N ASP A 245 -5.73 -6.89 17.20
CA ASP A 245 -5.21 -7.73 18.29
C ASP A 245 -4.72 -9.10 17.80
N GLU A 246 -5.45 -9.71 16.86
CA GLU A 246 -5.03 -10.95 16.21
C GLU A 246 -3.73 -10.76 15.42
N ALA A 247 -3.60 -9.66 14.68
CA ALA A 247 -2.40 -9.34 13.92
C ALA A 247 -1.17 -9.18 14.82
N PHE A 248 -1.28 -8.36 15.89
CA PHE A 248 -0.19 -8.19 16.85
C PHE A 248 0.19 -9.50 17.54
N THR A 249 -0.80 -10.30 17.95
CA THR A 249 -0.55 -11.61 18.56
C THR A 249 0.21 -12.54 17.61
N ALA A 250 -0.14 -12.54 16.32
CA ALA A 250 0.55 -13.33 15.31
C ALA A 250 2.01 -12.88 15.14
N VAL A 251 2.27 -11.57 15.04
CA VAL A 251 3.65 -11.04 14.92
C VAL A 251 4.48 -11.35 16.17
N ILE A 252 3.91 -11.12 17.37
CA ILE A 252 4.56 -11.42 18.66
C ILE A 252 5.00 -12.88 18.73
N ALA A 253 4.10 -13.80 18.36
CA ALA A 253 4.38 -15.23 18.36
C ALA A 253 5.44 -15.60 17.30
N LYS A 254 5.38 -15.00 16.10
CA LYS A 254 6.29 -15.29 15.00
C LYS A 254 7.71 -14.77 15.24
N LEU A 255 7.83 -13.53 15.72
CA LEU A 255 9.13 -12.89 15.97
C LEU A 255 9.72 -13.24 17.34
N GLY A 256 8.90 -13.70 18.29
CA GLY A 256 9.34 -14.01 19.65
C GLY A 256 9.79 -12.74 20.40
N VAL A 257 9.00 -11.68 20.29
CA VAL A 257 9.24 -10.37 20.92
C VAL A 257 8.13 -10.02 21.92
N THR A 258 8.44 -9.25 22.94
CA THR A 258 7.44 -8.74 23.89
C THR A 258 7.20 -7.25 23.63
N PRO A 259 5.96 -6.81 23.33
CA PRO A 259 5.65 -5.39 23.20
C PRO A 259 6.10 -4.59 24.41
N GLN A 260 6.86 -3.51 24.20
CA GLN A 260 7.39 -2.65 25.27
C GLN A 260 6.44 -1.51 25.65
N ARG A 261 5.47 -1.22 24.78
CA ARG A 261 4.47 -0.19 24.93
C ARG A 261 3.20 -0.59 24.19
N ARG A 262 2.14 0.19 24.41
CA ARG A 262 0.99 0.19 23.52
C ARG A 262 1.33 0.97 22.24
N TYR A 263 0.87 0.48 21.10
CA TYR A 263 1.11 1.09 19.79
C TYR A 263 -0.17 1.69 19.20
N ASP A 264 -0.05 2.85 18.57
CA ASP A 264 -1.20 3.48 17.92
C ASP A 264 -1.39 2.91 16.50
N VAL A 265 -2.63 2.54 16.18
CA VAL A 265 -3.05 2.03 14.87
C VAL A 265 -4.18 2.91 14.37
N TYR A 266 -4.01 3.54 13.21
CA TYR A 266 -4.99 4.43 12.61
C TYR A 266 -5.59 3.76 11.38
N PHE A 267 -6.92 3.66 11.32
CA PHE A 267 -7.62 3.31 10.08
C PHE A 267 -8.21 4.57 9.47
N ILE A 268 -7.81 4.85 8.24
CA ILE A 268 -8.14 6.09 7.53
C ILE A 268 -9.03 5.83 6.32
N ASP A 269 -9.94 6.74 6.01
CA ASP A 269 -10.91 6.61 4.92
C ASP A 269 -10.33 7.14 3.60
N ARG A 270 -9.10 6.74 3.32
CA ARG A 270 -8.31 7.21 2.19
C ARG A 270 -7.23 6.19 1.86
N VAL A 271 -7.00 5.97 0.57
CA VAL A 271 -5.81 5.23 0.11
C VAL A 271 -4.59 6.14 0.18
N ILE A 272 -3.56 5.67 0.89
CA ILE A 272 -2.22 6.26 0.87
C ILE A 272 -1.22 5.16 0.48
N GLY A 273 -0.42 5.42 -0.55
CA GLY A 273 0.55 4.46 -1.06
C GLY A 273 -0.11 3.20 -1.60
N GLN A 274 0.20 2.05 -0.98
CA GLN A 274 -0.35 0.74 -1.36
C GLN A 274 -1.25 0.14 -0.27
N GLY A 275 -1.78 0.99 0.62
CA GLY A 275 -2.81 0.59 1.59
C GLY A 275 -2.38 0.61 3.05
N GLY A 276 -1.09 0.80 3.35
CA GLY A 276 -0.59 0.92 4.71
C GLY A 276 0.81 1.50 4.80
N TYR A 277 1.16 2.01 5.99
CA TYR A 277 2.54 2.34 6.36
C TYR A 277 2.74 2.30 7.88
N ALA A 278 3.97 2.04 8.28
CA ALA A 278 4.40 2.04 9.67
C ALA A 278 5.56 3.01 9.91
N GLY A 279 5.48 3.72 11.03
CA GLY A 279 6.57 4.50 11.61
C GLY A 279 6.54 4.37 13.12
N ASN A 280 6.27 5.47 13.83
CA ASN A 280 6.00 5.41 15.28
C ASN A 280 4.59 4.88 15.63
N SER A 281 3.73 4.80 14.62
CA SER A 281 2.36 4.29 14.60
C SER A 281 2.11 3.55 13.29
N ILE A 282 1.05 2.74 13.24
CA ILE A 282 0.56 2.10 12.02
C ILE A 282 -0.57 2.94 11.43
N VAL A 283 -0.59 3.09 10.12
CA VAL A 283 -1.71 3.70 9.39
C VAL A 283 -2.15 2.76 8.29
N ILE A 284 -3.42 2.41 8.26
CA ILE A 284 -4.03 1.49 7.28
C ILE A 284 -5.16 2.21 6.54
N SER A 285 -5.15 2.13 5.22
CA SER A 285 -6.26 2.56 4.38
C SER A 285 -7.45 1.60 4.56
N TYR A 286 -8.59 2.11 5.01
CA TYR A 286 -9.82 1.35 5.22
C TYR A 286 -11.03 2.17 4.79
N LEU A 287 -11.53 1.86 3.60
CA LEU A 287 -12.64 2.53 2.94
C LEU A 287 -13.51 1.50 2.22
N ASP A 288 -14.80 1.82 2.04
CA ASP A 288 -15.76 0.92 1.37
C ASP A 288 -15.37 0.65 -0.10
N ARG A 289 -14.64 1.58 -0.72
CA ARG A 289 -14.13 1.52 -2.09
C ARG A 289 -12.60 1.45 -2.13
N ASN A 290 -12.00 0.52 -1.39
CA ASN A 290 -10.54 0.36 -1.34
C ASN A 290 -9.99 -0.23 -2.66
N TYR A 291 -9.63 0.65 -3.59
CA TYR A 291 -9.10 0.27 -4.91
C TYR A 291 -7.64 -0.21 -4.88
N ALA A 292 -6.92 0.00 -3.78
CA ALA A 292 -5.57 -0.54 -3.61
C ALA A 292 -5.58 -2.07 -3.39
N GLY A 293 -6.75 -2.62 -3.09
CA GLY A 293 -6.96 -4.05 -2.90
C GLY A 293 -6.21 -4.60 -1.70
N GLY A 294 -5.92 -5.91 -1.76
CA GLY A 294 -5.16 -6.63 -0.75
C GLY A 294 -5.97 -7.08 0.46
N GLY A 295 -5.33 -7.95 1.24
CA GLY A 295 -5.86 -8.54 2.46
C GLY A 295 -5.55 -7.64 3.65
N LEU A 296 -6.60 -7.09 4.26
CA LEU A 296 -6.48 -6.22 5.43
C LEU A 296 -5.67 -6.85 6.56
N ARG A 297 -5.83 -8.16 6.76
CA ARG A 297 -5.09 -8.91 7.77
C ARG A 297 -3.59 -8.94 7.43
N GLU A 298 -3.25 -9.28 6.20
CA GLU A 298 -1.86 -9.40 5.74
C GLU A 298 -1.15 -8.05 5.85
N VAL A 299 -1.78 -6.96 5.42
CA VAL A 299 -1.25 -5.60 5.57
C VAL A 299 -1.08 -5.25 7.05
N LEU A 300 -2.06 -5.53 7.91
CA LEU A 300 -1.92 -5.27 9.36
C LEU A 300 -0.76 -6.05 10.00
N VAL A 301 -0.57 -7.32 9.62
CA VAL A 301 0.54 -8.14 10.12
C VAL A 301 1.88 -7.61 9.60
N HIS A 302 1.94 -7.21 8.33
CA HIS A 302 3.11 -6.58 7.71
C HIS A 302 3.52 -5.29 8.45
N GLU A 303 2.59 -4.36 8.62
CA GLU A 303 2.89 -3.09 9.32
C GLU A 303 3.18 -3.29 10.81
N ALA A 304 2.57 -4.29 11.46
CA ALA A 304 2.89 -4.63 12.84
C ALA A 304 4.29 -5.27 12.97
N ALA A 305 4.77 -5.99 11.95
CA ALA A 305 6.14 -6.49 11.92
C ALA A 305 7.15 -5.33 11.95
N HIS A 306 6.96 -4.30 11.11
CA HIS A 306 7.82 -3.10 11.05
C HIS A 306 7.94 -2.31 12.36
N ILE A 307 6.94 -2.38 13.24
CA ILE A 307 6.99 -1.71 14.54
C ILE A 307 7.68 -2.58 15.58
N LEU A 308 7.47 -3.90 15.51
CA LEU A 308 7.97 -4.83 16.51
C LEU A 308 9.39 -5.31 16.22
N ASP A 309 9.80 -5.36 14.96
CA ASP A 309 11.17 -5.70 14.55
C ASP A 309 12.20 -4.63 14.89
N GLN A 310 11.79 -3.38 15.13
CA GLN A 310 12.66 -2.31 15.66
C GLN A 310 13.29 -2.69 17.01
N GLN A 311 12.68 -3.62 17.75
CA GLN A 311 13.25 -4.18 18.99
C GLN A 311 14.37 -5.21 18.73
N ILE A 312 14.45 -5.74 17.50
CA ILE A 312 15.44 -6.70 17.04
C ILE A 312 16.55 -5.98 16.26
N ALA A 313 16.18 -5.15 15.28
CA ALA A 313 17.10 -4.53 14.33
C ALA A 313 16.72 -3.05 14.06
N PRO A 314 17.05 -2.09 14.95
CA PRO A 314 16.68 -0.69 14.78
C PRO A 314 17.43 0.06 13.64
N ARG A 315 18.34 -0.62 12.92
CA ARG A 315 19.16 -0.07 11.82
C ARG A 315 19.31 -1.10 10.71
N ASP A 316 18.18 -1.62 10.25
CA ASP A 316 18.14 -2.67 9.25
C ASP A 316 18.30 -2.14 7.81
N VAL A 317 18.50 -3.10 6.90
CA VAL A 317 18.56 -2.85 5.46
C VAL A 317 17.16 -3.01 4.90
N THR A 318 16.68 -2.03 4.12
CA THR A 318 15.32 -2.01 3.54
C THR A 318 14.89 -3.36 2.94
N PHE A 319 15.74 -3.99 2.12
CA PHE A 319 15.46 -5.29 1.54
C PHE A 319 15.10 -6.36 2.59
N LEU A 320 15.87 -6.44 3.69
CA LEU A 320 15.61 -7.40 4.75
C LEU A 320 14.39 -7.03 5.58
N ARG A 321 14.19 -5.73 5.84
CA ARG A 321 13.03 -5.22 6.57
C ARG A 321 11.72 -5.61 5.90
N GLU A 322 11.58 -5.24 4.64
CA GLU A 322 10.36 -5.51 3.87
C GLU A 322 10.19 -7.02 3.62
N GLY A 323 11.28 -7.75 3.36
CA GLY A 323 11.25 -9.20 3.22
C GLY A 323 10.81 -9.92 4.50
N LEU A 324 11.28 -9.46 5.68
CA LEU A 324 10.87 -10.00 6.97
C LEU A 324 9.39 -9.75 7.23
N ALA A 325 8.90 -8.52 6.98
CA ALA A 325 7.50 -8.16 7.20
C ALA A 325 6.55 -9.02 6.36
N VAL A 326 6.86 -9.24 5.07
CA VAL A 326 6.06 -10.13 4.20
C VAL A 326 6.17 -11.60 4.62
N TRP A 327 7.34 -12.06 5.06
CA TRP A 327 7.50 -13.41 5.60
C TRP A 327 6.70 -13.64 6.88
N VAL A 328 6.63 -12.64 7.77
CA VAL A 328 5.81 -12.68 8.99
C VAL A 328 4.32 -12.68 8.64
N ALA A 329 3.91 -11.88 7.65
CA ALA A 329 2.55 -11.84 7.14
C ALA A 329 2.12 -13.15 6.47
N GLY A 330 3.08 -13.95 5.98
CA GLY A 330 2.83 -15.22 5.29
C GLY A 330 2.42 -15.01 3.83
N GLY A 331 2.88 -13.92 3.23
CA GLY A 331 2.45 -13.40 1.93
C GLY A 331 2.28 -11.89 1.99
N HIS A 332 2.20 -11.25 0.84
CA HIS A 332 2.25 -9.79 0.75
C HIS A 332 0.86 -9.15 0.90
N TYR A 333 -0.05 -9.51 -0.01
CA TYR A 333 -1.42 -8.98 -0.02
C TYR A 333 -2.47 -10.06 0.21
N LYS A 334 -2.05 -11.30 0.37
CA LYS A 334 -2.89 -12.46 0.69
C LYS A 334 -1.98 -13.57 1.20
N PRO A 335 -2.51 -14.63 1.84
CA PRO A 335 -1.73 -15.80 2.17
C PRO A 335 -1.12 -16.43 0.91
N GLU A 336 0.18 -16.66 0.93
CA GLU A 336 0.95 -17.10 -0.24
C GLU A 336 1.97 -18.18 0.13
N ASN A 337 2.21 -19.11 -0.79
CA ASN A 337 3.40 -19.94 -0.74
C ASN A 337 4.56 -19.15 -1.39
N LEU A 338 5.42 -18.57 -0.56
CA LEU A 338 6.53 -17.70 -1.00
C LEU A 338 7.51 -18.43 -1.94
N ASP A 339 7.79 -19.72 -1.70
CA ASP A 339 8.70 -20.50 -2.54
C ASP A 339 8.10 -20.72 -3.94
N VAL A 340 6.82 -21.09 -4.01
CA VAL A 340 6.10 -21.26 -5.29
C VAL A 340 5.97 -19.94 -6.04
N ARG A 341 5.69 -18.84 -5.33
CA ARG A 341 5.58 -17.50 -5.91
C ARG A 341 6.93 -17.00 -6.45
N ALA A 342 8.03 -17.22 -5.73
CA ALA A 342 9.36 -16.89 -6.22
C ALA A 342 9.82 -17.79 -7.39
N ALA A 343 9.48 -19.08 -7.36
CA ALA A 343 9.71 -19.95 -8.51
C ALA A 343 8.89 -19.51 -9.74
N ALA A 344 7.67 -19.01 -9.54
CA ALA A 344 6.87 -18.44 -10.61
C ALA A 344 7.49 -17.16 -11.22
N LEU A 345 8.21 -16.33 -10.43
CA LEU A 345 8.98 -15.19 -10.96
C LEU A 345 10.02 -15.64 -11.98
N LEU A 346 10.70 -16.78 -11.73
CA LEU A 346 11.66 -17.35 -12.68
C LEU A 346 10.98 -17.78 -13.99
N GLN A 347 9.77 -18.34 -13.94
CA GLN A 347 9.05 -18.80 -15.13
C GLN A 347 8.49 -17.66 -16.00
N ILE A 348 8.33 -16.47 -15.44
CA ILE A 348 7.83 -15.30 -16.17
C ILE A 348 8.94 -14.29 -16.46
N ASP A 349 10.21 -14.69 -16.27
CA ASP A 349 11.40 -13.86 -16.49
C ASP A 349 11.38 -12.52 -15.71
N ALA A 350 10.77 -12.54 -14.51
CA ALA A 350 10.61 -11.37 -13.64
C ALA A 350 11.58 -11.35 -12.44
N TYR A 351 12.45 -12.36 -12.32
CA TYR A 351 13.46 -12.42 -11.27
C TYR A 351 14.51 -11.32 -11.43
N VAL A 352 14.89 -10.67 -10.32
CA VAL A 352 15.95 -9.66 -10.29
C VAL A 352 17.16 -10.21 -9.53
N PRO A 353 18.39 -10.15 -10.05
CA PRO A 353 19.57 -10.61 -9.30
C PRO A 353 19.68 -9.95 -7.92
N LEU A 354 20.03 -10.72 -6.88
CA LEU A 354 19.99 -10.24 -5.49
C LEU A 354 20.83 -8.98 -5.24
N PRO A 355 22.08 -8.86 -5.73
CA PRO A 355 22.84 -7.62 -5.52
C PRO A 355 22.13 -6.39 -6.10
N GLN A 356 21.53 -6.53 -7.29
CA GLN A 356 20.78 -5.46 -7.94
C GLN A 356 19.52 -5.12 -7.14
N LEU A 357 18.73 -6.12 -6.74
CA LEU A 357 17.50 -5.91 -5.98
C LEU A 357 17.78 -5.25 -4.62
N ILE A 358 18.84 -5.67 -3.93
CA ILE A 358 19.21 -5.11 -2.61
C ILE A 358 19.59 -3.63 -2.75
N ASP A 359 20.40 -3.29 -3.77
CA ASP A 359 20.90 -1.92 -3.94
C ASP A 359 19.87 -0.98 -4.59
N GLN A 360 18.85 -1.53 -5.29
CA GLN A 360 17.83 -0.76 -6.03
C GLN A 360 16.40 -1.22 -5.67
N PHE A 361 16.14 -1.40 -4.38
CA PHE A 361 14.91 -2.05 -3.91
C PHE A 361 13.61 -1.34 -4.30
N TYR A 362 13.47 -0.04 -4.03
CA TYR A 362 12.23 0.71 -4.32
C TYR A 362 11.96 0.95 -5.82
N PRO A 363 12.97 1.15 -6.68
CA PRO A 363 12.75 1.22 -8.13
C PRO A 363 12.26 -0.08 -8.76
N VAL A 364 12.55 -1.25 -8.17
CA VAL A 364 11.98 -2.51 -8.65
C VAL A 364 10.48 -2.53 -8.37
N GLN A 365 9.71 -3.09 -9.30
CA GLN A 365 8.28 -3.25 -9.16
C GLN A 365 7.96 -3.93 -7.81
N HIS A 366 7.14 -3.26 -7.01
CA HIS A 366 6.95 -3.55 -5.58
C HIS A 366 6.55 -5.01 -5.31
N GLU A 367 5.62 -5.58 -6.07
CA GLU A 367 5.18 -6.97 -5.92
C GLU A 367 6.28 -7.97 -6.24
N ILE A 368 7.21 -7.65 -7.15
CA ILE A 368 8.39 -8.48 -7.45
C ILE A 368 9.41 -8.39 -6.32
N GLY A 369 9.82 -7.17 -5.97
CA GLY A 369 10.92 -6.94 -5.03
C GLY A 369 10.62 -7.48 -3.63
N TYR A 370 9.42 -7.20 -3.12
CA TYR A 370 8.98 -7.63 -1.79
C TYR A 370 8.80 -9.14 -1.72
N LEU A 371 8.19 -9.74 -2.74
CA LEU A 371 8.02 -11.18 -2.82
C LEU A 371 9.37 -11.90 -2.86
N GLN A 372 10.30 -11.42 -3.68
CA GLN A 372 11.62 -12.01 -3.80
C GLN A 372 12.42 -11.90 -2.49
N ALA A 373 12.33 -10.75 -1.81
CA ALA A 373 12.95 -10.55 -0.50
C ALA A 373 12.38 -11.53 0.54
N ALA A 374 11.06 -11.65 0.61
CA ALA A 374 10.37 -12.53 1.55
C ALA A 374 10.67 -14.01 1.30
N ALA A 375 10.72 -14.43 0.04
CA ALA A 375 11.03 -15.80 -0.33
C ALA A 375 12.49 -16.17 -0.02
N LEU A 376 13.43 -15.22 -0.13
CA LEU A 376 14.79 -15.43 0.36
C LEU A 376 14.82 -15.59 1.88
N VAL A 377 14.12 -14.73 2.64
CA VAL A 377 14.00 -14.87 4.10
C VAL A 377 13.39 -16.25 4.46
N ASN A 378 12.34 -16.65 3.76
CA ASN A 378 11.71 -17.96 3.94
C ASN A 378 12.70 -19.12 3.74
N TYR A 379 13.46 -19.08 2.64
CA TYR A 379 14.50 -20.07 2.34
C TYR A 379 15.56 -20.12 3.44
N LEU A 380 16.07 -18.97 3.90
CA LEU A 380 17.07 -18.90 4.96
C LEU A 380 16.54 -19.46 6.28
N VAL A 381 15.28 -19.18 6.63
CA VAL A 381 14.67 -19.72 7.85
C VAL A 381 14.50 -21.23 7.75
N ASN A 382 14.10 -21.75 6.60
CA ASN A 382 13.92 -23.19 6.39
C ASN A 382 15.27 -23.94 6.44
N GLU A 383 16.32 -23.37 5.87
CA GLU A 383 17.64 -24.00 5.80
C GLU A 383 18.45 -23.86 7.10
N TYR A 384 18.39 -22.68 7.73
CA TYR A 384 19.29 -22.32 8.84
C TYR A 384 18.58 -22.12 10.19
N GLY A 385 17.25 -22.09 10.21
CA GLY A 385 16.44 -21.85 11.40
C GLY A 385 16.27 -20.36 11.72
N TRP A 386 15.11 -20.02 12.30
CA TRP A 386 14.75 -18.63 12.62
C TRP A 386 15.74 -17.95 13.58
N GLU A 387 16.24 -18.62 14.61
CA GLU A 387 17.17 -18.00 15.57
C GLU A 387 18.43 -17.46 14.89
N ARG A 388 19.00 -18.22 13.95
CA ARG A 388 20.19 -17.81 13.21
C ARG A 388 19.91 -16.69 12.21
N VAL A 389 18.75 -16.71 11.56
CA VAL A 389 18.30 -15.63 10.68
C VAL A 389 18.02 -14.34 11.46
N ARG A 390 17.44 -14.46 12.66
CA ARG A 390 17.20 -13.34 13.57
C ARG A 390 18.52 -12.70 14.00
N ASP A 391 19.53 -13.49 14.35
CA ASP A 391 20.86 -12.98 14.70
C ASP A 391 21.53 -12.29 13.49
N PHE A 392 21.42 -12.87 12.30
CA PHE A 392 21.87 -12.22 11.07
C PHE A 392 21.17 -10.86 10.86
N TYR A 393 19.84 -10.84 10.94
CA TYR A 393 19.02 -9.65 10.75
C TYR A 393 19.32 -8.55 11.78
N SER A 394 19.56 -8.89 13.05
CA SER A 394 19.86 -7.90 14.10
C SER A 394 21.23 -7.23 13.98
N HIS A 395 22.16 -7.79 13.20
CA HIS A 395 23.54 -7.30 13.13
C HIS A 395 23.93 -6.70 11.78
N VAL A 396 23.20 -6.99 10.70
CA VAL A 396 23.50 -6.40 9.39
C VAL A 396 23.04 -4.94 9.36
N SER A 397 23.97 -4.06 8.98
CA SER A 397 23.75 -2.63 8.75
C SER A 397 24.61 -2.18 7.57
N VAL A 398 24.16 -1.17 6.84
CA VAL A 398 24.92 -0.57 5.73
C VAL A 398 26.14 0.23 6.23
N GLU A 399 26.17 0.57 7.52
CA GLU A 399 27.26 1.37 8.12
C GLU A 399 28.63 0.71 7.91
N GLY A 400 29.55 1.44 7.27
CA GLY A 400 30.91 0.95 7.00
C GLY A 400 31.08 0.16 5.69
N TYR A 401 30.01 0.00 4.90
CA TYR A 401 30.04 -0.68 3.60
C TYR A 401 29.75 0.28 2.44
N SER A 402 30.21 -0.08 1.24
CA SER A 402 30.01 0.73 0.01
C SER A 402 28.59 0.63 -0.55
N SER A 403 27.85 -0.42 -0.19
CA SER A 403 26.48 -0.69 -0.65
C SER A 403 25.75 -1.59 0.35
N ALA A 404 24.42 -1.67 0.22
CA ALA A 404 23.61 -2.57 1.02
C ALA A 404 23.90 -4.04 0.68
N SER A 405 24.13 -4.35 -0.60
CA SER A 405 24.50 -5.69 -1.07
C SER A 405 25.84 -6.16 -0.47
N ALA A 406 26.82 -5.27 -0.33
CA ALA A 406 28.10 -5.58 0.31
C ALA A 406 27.96 -5.86 1.81
N ALA A 407 27.12 -5.10 2.51
CA ALA A 407 26.82 -5.34 3.92
C ALA A 407 26.12 -6.69 4.13
N ILE A 408 25.11 -7.00 3.29
CA ILE A 408 24.42 -8.28 3.31
C ILE A 408 25.36 -9.43 2.97
N ASP A 409 26.24 -9.31 1.97
CA ASP A 409 27.23 -10.34 1.63
C ASP A 409 28.15 -10.67 2.80
N ALA A 410 28.72 -9.65 3.46
CA ALA A 410 29.55 -9.84 4.64
C ALA A 410 28.76 -10.53 5.78
N GLY A 411 27.50 -10.13 5.98
CA GLY A 411 26.59 -10.79 6.93
C GLY A 411 26.33 -12.26 6.57
N MET A 412 26.07 -12.57 5.30
CA MET A 412 25.82 -13.94 4.84
C MET A 412 27.05 -14.83 5.09
N GLN A 413 28.25 -14.32 4.85
CA GLN A 413 29.49 -15.05 5.14
C GLN A 413 29.66 -15.29 6.64
N ALA A 414 29.45 -14.26 7.47
CA ALA A 414 29.61 -14.35 8.91
C ALA A 414 28.60 -15.31 9.56
N TYR A 415 27.33 -15.23 9.14
CA TYR A 415 26.25 -15.97 9.77
C TYR A 415 25.96 -17.30 9.11
N PHE A 416 26.15 -17.48 7.81
CA PHE A 416 25.82 -18.74 7.11
C PHE A 416 27.04 -19.43 6.48
N GLY A 417 28.22 -18.81 6.54
CA GLY A 417 29.46 -19.38 6.01
C GLY A 417 29.56 -19.35 4.48
N LYS A 418 28.67 -18.59 3.81
CA LYS A 418 28.58 -18.50 2.35
C LYS A 418 28.41 -17.05 1.90
N PRO A 419 29.08 -16.62 0.81
CA PRO A 419 28.82 -15.31 0.21
C PRO A 419 27.40 -15.25 -0.39
N LEU A 420 26.88 -14.03 -0.55
CA LEU A 420 25.56 -13.73 -1.11
C LEU A 420 25.35 -14.45 -2.45
N LEU A 421 26.35 -14.42 -3.34
CA LEU A 421 26.27 -15.07 -4.65
C LEU A 421 26.08 -16.60 -4.54
N GLN A 422 26.72 -17.25 -3.55
CA GLN A 422 26.55 -18.69 -3.36
C GLN A 422 25.17 -19.00 -2.76
N ILE A 423 24.70 -18.19 -1.81
CA ILE A 423 23.33 -18.31 -1.26
C ILE A 423 22.30 -18.14 -2.38
N GLU A 424 22.47 -17.16 -3.25
CA GLU A 424 21.61 -16.93 -4.42
C GLU A 424 21.57 -18.16 -5.34
N GLN A 425 22.73 -18.72 -5.69
CA GLN A 425 22.82 -19.91 -6.53
C GLN A 425 22.12 -21.13 -5.92
N ASP A 426 22.35 -21.38 -4.63
CA ASP A 426 21.72 -22.49 -3.91
C ASP A 426 20.20 -22.29 -3.84
N TRP A 427 19.75 -21.07 -3.57
CA TRP A 427 18.35 -20.72 -3.54
C TRP A 427 17.67 -20.85 -4.91
N LEU A 428 18.30 -20.37 -5.99
CA LEU A 428 17.79 -20.54 -7.35
C LEU A 428 17.71 -22.02 -7.75
N ALA A 429 18.69 -22.83 -7.35
CA ALA A 429 18.63 -24.28 -7.54
C ALA A 429 17.46 -24.91 -6.78
N PHE A 430 17.20 -24.48 -5.54
CA PHE A 430 16.01 -24.88 -4.77
C PHE A 430 14.71 -24.45 -5.45
N LEU A 431 14.62 -23.20 -5.95
CA LEU A 431 13.43 -22.68 -6.64
C LEU A 431 13.15 -23.43 -7.94
N SER A 432 14.19 -23.81 -8.70
CA SER A 432 14.06 -24.57 -9.95
C SER A 432 13.43 -25.96 -9.77
N GLN A 433 13.43 -26.48 -8.55
CA GLN A 433 12.83 -27.77 -8.20
C GLN A 433 11.38 -27.63 -7.73
N GLN A 434 10.90 -26.41 -7.50
CA GLN A 434 9.52 -26.18 -7.07
C GLN A 434 8.55 -26.50 -8.20
N ARG A 435 7.45 -27.15 -7.84
CA ARG A 435 6.32 -27.31 -8.76
C ARG A 435 5.52 -26.01 -8.79
N VAL A 436 5.47 -25.38 -9.96
CA VAL A 436 4.63 -24.21 -10.21
C VAL A 436 3.52 -24.62 -11.17
N ASP A 437 2.28 -24.62 -10.67
CA ASP A 437 1.11 -24.88 -11.49
C ASP A 437 0.70 -23.60 -12.25
N ALA A 438 -0.04 -23.77 -13.35
CA ALA A 438 -0.42 -22.66 -14.24
C ALA A 438 -1.19 -21.54 -13.52
N ASP A 439 -2.00 -21.89 -12.52
CA ASP A 439 -2.75 -20.93 -11.71
C ASP A 439 -1.83 -20.02 -10.89
N ALA A 440 -0.71 -20.53 -10.36
CA ALA A 440 0.26 -19.70 -9.63
C ALA A 440 0.94 -18.68 -10.55
N VAL A 441 1.21 -19.05 -11.80
CA VAL A 441 1.75 -18.16 -12.83
C VAL A 441 0.71 -17.10 -13.23
N ALA A 442 -0.54 -17.52 -13.46
CA ALA A 442 -1.63 -16.61 -13.80
C ALA A 442 -1.88 -15.60 -12.68
N ASP A 443 -1.96 -16.07 -11.43
CA ASP A 443 -2.07 -15.25 -10.25
C ASP A 443 -1.00 -14.16 -10.20
N LEU A 444 0.28 -14.55 -10.34
CA LEU A 444 1.39 -13.63 -10.22
C LEU A 444 1.39 -12.58 -11.32
N ARG A 445 1.16 -12.99 -12.57
CA ARG A 445 1.09 -12.07 -13.71
C ARG A 445 -0.03 -11.05 -13.53
N VAL A 446 -1.23 -11.51 -13.15
CA VAL A 446 -2.37 -10.60 -12.98
C VAL A 446 -2.20 -9.72 -11.75
N THR A 447 -1.57 -10.20 -10.67
CA THR A 447 -1.21 -9.38 -9.50
C THR A 447 -0.26 -8.24 -9.88
N ILE A 448 0.84 -8.54 -10.58
CA ILE A 448 1.80 -7.52 -11.07
C ILE A 448 1.09 -6.49 -11.96
N GLN A 449 0.26 -6.98 -12.89
CA GLN A 449 -0.47 -6.12 -13.80
C GLN A 449 -1.49 -5.22 -13.07
N PHE A 450 -2.23 -5.78 -12.11
CA PHE A 450 -3.20 -5.06 -11.29
C PHE A 450 -2.54 -3.85 -10.61
N TYR A 451 -1.44 -4.07 -9.89
CA TYR A 451 -0.77 -2.99 -9.17
C TYR A 451 -0.10 -1.96 -10.10
N ASN A 452 0.36 -2.37 -11.28
CA ASN A 452 0.82 -1.41 -12.29
C ASN A 452 -0.33 -0.51 -12.76
N VAL A 453 -1.49 -1.08 -13.08
CA VAL A 453 -2.69 -0.32 -13.49
C VAL A 453 -3.20 0.57 -12.36
N MET A 454 -3.21 0.08 -11.12
CA MET A 454 -3.56 0.87 -9.93
C MET A 454 -2.61 2.06 -9.74
N ARG A 455 -1.29 1.89 -9.92
CA ARG A 455 -0.32 3.00 -9.86
C ARG A 455 -0.53 4.01 -10.99
N THR A 456 -0.84 3.55 -12.20
CA THR A 456 -1.20 4.45 -13.32
C THR A 456 -2.47 5.23 -13.01
N TYR A 457 -3.46 4.60 -12.37
CA TYR A 457 -4.65 5.29 -11.87
C TYR A 457 -4.28 6.38 -10.86
N GLN A 458 -3.48 6.04 -9.84
CA GLN A 458 -3.01 7.02 -8.85
C GLN A 458 -2.31 8.18 -9.55
N GLN A 459 -1.30 7.93 -10.39
CA GLN A 459 -0.57 9.00 -11.07
C GLN A 459 -1.47 9.96 -11.88
N LYS A 460 -2.57 9.46 -12.46
CA LYS A 460 -3.45 10.25 -13.33
C LYS A 460 -4.61 10.91 -12.60
N TYR A 461 -5.19 10.25 -11.60
CA TYR A 461 -6.48 10.63 -11.00
C TYR A 461 -6.46 10.72 -9.47
N ASP A 462 -5.42 10.21 -8.80
CA ASP A 462 -5.16 10.44 -7.37
C ASP A 462 -3.64 10.48 -7.09
N PRO A 463 -2.93 11.50 -7.61
CA PRO A 463 -1.47 11.54 -7.54
C PRO A 463 -0.95 11.67 -6.11
N THR A 464 -1.80 12.17 -5.21
CA THR A 464 -1.52 12.28 -3.78
C THR A 464 -1.53 10.95 -3.03
N ALA A 465 -2.14 9.90 -3.60
CA ALA A 465 -2.05 8.54 -3.08
C ALA A 465 -0.85 7.75 -3.65
N HIS A 466 -0.13 8.28 -4.65
CA HIS A 466 0.92 7.53 -5.33
C HIS A 466 2.12 7.26 -4.40
N PHE A 467 2.45 5.99 -4.17
CA PHE A 467 3.38 5.55 -3.10
C PHE A 467 4.77 6.21 -3.12
N LEU A 468 5.31 6.60 -4.29
CA LEU A 468 6.61 7.26 -4.35
C LEU A 468 6.58 8.71 -3.88
N THR A 469 5.42 9.37 -4.00
CA THR A 469 5.25 10.81 -3.77
C THR A 469 4.25 11.12 -2.65
N ALA A 470 3.55 10.13 -2.11
CA ALA A 470 2.52 10.35 -1.11
C ALA A 470 3.10 11.01 0.15
N TRP A 471 2.42 12.05 0.63
CA TRP A 471 2.72 12.61 1.94
C TRP A 471 2.17 11.69 3.03
N LEU A 472 3.02 11.34 4.00
CA LEU A 472 2.67 10.52 5.16
C LEU A 472 2.53 11.42 6.40
N PRO A 473 1.34 11.97 6.70
CA PRO A 473 1.17 12.92 7.79
C PRO A 473 1.41 12.29 9.17
N SER A 474 1.85 13.13 10.12
CA SER A 474 1.92 12.76 11.54
C SER A 474 0.52 12.57 12.10
N THR A 475 0.09 11.31 12.25
CA THR A 475 -1.23 10.96 12.79
C THR A 475 -1.43 11.41 14.23
N LEU A 476 -0.37 11.41 15.05
CA LEU A 476 -0.44 11.95 16.40
C LEU A 476 -0.77 13.44 16.39
N GLU A 477 -0.12 14.22 15.53
CA GLU A 477 -0.36 15.66 15.44
C GLU A 477 -1.75 15.95 14.86
N MET A 478 -2.16 15.21 13.82
CA MET A 478 -3.52 15.30 13.27
C MET A 478 -4.57 15.10 14.36
N ARG A 479 -4.44 14.03 15.16
CA ARG A 479 -5.35 13.75 16.27
C ARG A 479 -5.34 14.85 17.33
N GLN A 480 -4.17 15.33 17.73
CA GLN A 480 -4.04 16.39 18.74
C GLN A 480 -4.66 17.72 18.28
N ARG A 481 -4.63 18.00 16.97
CA ARG A 481 -5.15 19.22 16.36
C ARG A 481 -6.57 19.08 15.82
N GLY A 482 -7.16 17.88 15.86
CA GLY A 482 -8.49 17.61 15.30
C GLY A 482 -8.54 17.67 13.77
N ILE A 483 -7.42 17.40 13.10
CA ILE A 483 -7.32 17.39 11.63
C ILE A 483 -7.81 16.03 11.14
N ILE A 484 -8.85 16.04 10.31
CA ILE A 484 -9.47 14.83 9.76
C ILE A 484 -9.45 14.82 8.22
N ALA A 485 -9.49 15.99 7.59
CA ALA A 485 -9.67 16.10 6.14
C ALA A 485 -8.54 15.42 5.34
N ASP A 486 -7.31 15.45 5.85
CA ASP A 486 -6.14 14.82 5.22
C ASP A 486 -6.25 13.28 5.15
N VAL A 487 -7.09 12.68 5.99
CA VAL A 487 -7.27 11.22 6.11
C VAL A 487 -8.65 10.73 5.70
N THR A 488 -9.57 11.62 5.31
CA THR A 488 -10.92 11.27 4.84
C THR A 488 -11.20 11.75 3.43
N ARG A 489 -10.64 12.88 3.00
CA ARG A 489 -10.92 13.39 1.66
C ARG A 489 -10.05 12.70 0.62
N HIS A 490 -10.68 12.29 -0.46
CA HIS A 490 -10.04 11.70 -1.63
C HIS A 490 -10.85 12.04 -2.91
N PRO A 491 -10.28 11.87 -4.10
CA PRO A 491 -10.99 12.09 -5.36
C PRO A 491 -12.28 11.26 -5.44
N HIS A 492 -13.35 11.87 -5.95
CA HIS A 492 -14.68 11.28 -5.99
C HIS A 492 -15.46 11.64 -7.28
N ASP A 493 -14.76 12.07 -8.33
CA ASP A 493 -15.39 12.32 -9.62
C ASP A 493 -15.92 11.01 -10.22
N GLU A 494 -16.83 11.12 -11.19
CA GLU A 494 -17.44 9.97 -11.87
C GLU A 494 -16.38 8.97 -12.39
N MET A 495 -15.29 9.49 -12.95
CA MET A 495 -14.17 8.67 -13.42
C MET A 495 -13.50 7.91 -12.28
N ASN A 496 -13.28 8.55 -11.12
CA ASN A 496 -12.70 7.90 -9.94
C ASN A 496 -13.61 6.75 -9.49
N ILE A 497 -14.90 7.01 -9.28
CA ILE A 497 -15.85 6.00 -8.80
C ILE A 497 -15.89 4.79 -9.74
N VAL A 498 -15.94 5.01 -11.06
CA VAL A 498 -15.95 3.93 -12.05
C VAL A 498 -14.66 3.10 -11.99
N LEU A 499 -13.49 3.74 -12.05
CA LEU A 499 -12.23 2.99 -12.07
C LEU A 499 -11.95 2.29 -10.75
N GLU A 500 -12.25 2.93 -9.62
CA GLU A 500 -12.05 2.36 -8.28
C GLU A 500 -12.97 1.17 -8.02
N THR A 501 -14.24 1.22 -8.46
CA THR A 501 -15.15 0.06 -8.36
C THR A 501 -14.69 -1.11 -9.25
N MET A 502 -14.12 -0.83 -10.42
CA MET A 502 -13.53 -1.85 -11.28
C MET A 502 -12.26 -2.48 -10.69
N LEU A 503 -11.38 -1.66 -10.11
CA LEU A 503 -10.18 -2.14 -9.40
C LEU A 503 -10.57 -2.98 -8.16
N TYR A 504 -11.56 -2.55 -7.38
CA TYR A 504 -12.10 -3.35 -6.28
C TYR A 504 -12.64 -4.71 -6.75
N ALA A 505 -13.38 -4.73 -7.86
CA ALA A 505 -13.87 -5.97 -8.44
C ALA A 505 -12.73 -6.87 -8.95
N ALA A 506 -11.67 -6.28 -9.51
CA ALA A 506 -10.50 -7.01 -9.97
C ALA A 506 -9.73 -7.67 -8.82
N ASP A 507 -9.52 -6.94 -7.72
CA ASP A 507 -8.94 -7.48 -6.49
C ASP A 507 -9.80 -8.64 -5.92
N THR A 508 -11.12 -8.46 -5.90
CA THR A 508 -12.04 -9.52 -5.44
C THR A 508 -11.92 -10.78 -6.31
N ALA A 509 -11.87 -10.63 -7.63
CA ALA A 509 -11.63 -11.73 -8.56
C ALA A 509 -10.25 -12.39 -8.33
N LEU A 510 -9.19 -11.60 -8.14
CA LEU A 510 -7.84 -12.09 -7.80
C LEU A 510 -7.82 -12.93 -6.52
N ARG A 511 -8.51 -12.49 -5.46
CA ARG A 511 -8.55 -13.19 -4.17
C ARG A 511 -9.40 -14.46 -4.18
N THR A 512 -10.41 -14.52 -5.05
CA THR A 512 -11.25 -15.72 -5.23
C THR A 512 -10.66 -16.74 -6.21
N GLY A 513 -9.51 -16.43 -6.83
CA GLY A 513 -8.84 -17.29 -7.80
C GLY A 513 -9.40 -17.19 -9.23
N ASP A 514 -10.29 -16.23 -9.51
CA ASP A 514 -10.78 -15.98 -10.87
C ASP A 514 -9.84 -15.02 -11.62
N TYR A 515 -8.65 -15.53 -11.97
CA TYR A 515 -7.61 -14.76 -12.64
C TYR A 515 -8.02 -14.27 -14.04
N ASN A 516 -8.98 -14.96 -14.67
CA ASN A 516 -9.51 -14.53 -15.97
C ASN A 516 -10.38 -13.29 -15.81
N GLN A 517 -11.32 -13.30 -14.88
CA GLN A 517 -12.16 -12.15 -14.60
C GLN A 517 -11.33 -10.95 -14.12
N ALA A 518 -10.36 -11.19 -13.21
CA ALA A 518 -9.43 -10.16 -12.75
C ALA A 518 -8.69 -9.50 -13.92
N ARG A 519 -8.10 -10.29 -14.82
CA ARG A 519 -7.40 -9.78 -16.00
C ARG A 519 -8.32 -8.96 -16.91
N VAL A 520 -9.53 -9.42 -17.18
CA VAL A 520 -10.49 -8.68 -18.02
C VAL A 520 -10.81 -7.31 -17.42
N LEU A 521 -10.98 -7.22 -16.11
CA LEU A 521 -11.22 -5.96 -15.39
C LEU A 521 -9.99 -5.04 -15.46
N VAL A 522 -8.80 -5.56 -15.14
CA VAL A 522 -7.53 -4.82 -15.18
C VAL A 522 -7.25 -4.29 -16.59
N ASP A 523 -7.42 -5.11 -17.62
CA ASP A 523 -7.24 -4.71 -19.02
C ASP A 523 -8.23 -3.61 -19.42
N SER A 524 -9.48 -3.69 -18.95
CA SER A 524 -10.48 -2.65 -19.20
C SER A 524 -10.11 -1.32 -18.53
N VAL A 525 -9.64 -1.35 -17.28
CA VAL A 525 -9.16 -0.15 -16.58
C VAL A 525 -7.96 0.44 -17.32
N ALA A 526 -6.98 -0.39 -17.70
CA ALA A 526 -5.80 0.04 -18.44
C ALA A 526 -6.15 0.79 -19.74
N ARG A 527 -7.12 0.29 -20.52
CA ARG A 527 -7.60 0.97 -21.74
C ARG A 527 -8.25 2.33 -21.45
N VAL A 528 -9.01 2.46 -20.35
CA VAL A 528 -9.59 3.75 -19.96
C VAL A 528 -8.48 4.72 -19.52
N LEU A 529 -7.47 4.25 -18.78
CA LEU A 529 -6.32 5.06 -18.38
C LEU A 529 -5.52 5.55 -19.59
N GLU A 530 -5.26 4.69 -20.57
CA GLU A 530 -4.54 5.02 -21.80
C GLU A 530 -5.29 6.07 -22.64
N THR A 531 -6.60 5.86 -22.87
CA THR A 531 -7.40 6.73 -23.73
C THR A 531 -7.92 7.99 -23.03
N GLY A 532 -7.97 7.99 -21.68
CA GLY A 532 -8.61 9.03 -20.89
C GLY A 532 -10.14 9.08 -21.04
N SER A 533 -10.77 8.04 -21.59
CA SER A 533 -12.20 8.01 -21.88
C SER A 533 -12.81 6.62 -21.62
N ILE A 534 -14.03 6.59 -21.09
CA ILE A 534 -14.78 5.36 -20.85
C ILE A 534 -15.43 4.92 -22.17
N ILE A 535 -14.67 4.18 -22.99
CA ILE A 535 -15.12 3.60 -24.27
C ILE A 535 -15.18 2.07 -24.26
N ASP A 536 -14.52 1.43 -23.29
CA ASP A 536 -14.56 -0.02 -23.15
C ASP A 536 -15.99 -0.48 -22.78
N PRO A 537 -16.55 -1.53 -23.41
CA PRO A 537 -17.91 -1.98 -23.12
C PRO A 537 -18.15 -2.39 -21.65
N LEU A 538 -17.13 -2.95 -20.99
CA LEU A 538 -17.21 -3.31 -19.58
C LEU A 538 -17.18 -2.05 -18.71
N ALA A 539 -16.22 -1.15 -18.92
CA ALA A 539 -16.17 0.12 -18.20
C ALA A 539 -17.43 0.97 -18.41
N THR A 540 -18.02 0.93 -19.62
CA THR A 540 -19.30 1.58 -19.92
C THR A 540 -20.44 0.99 -19.10
N SER A 541 -20.43 -0.32 -18.85
CA SER A 541 -21.43 -0.98 -17.99
C SER A 541 -21.31 -0.53 -16.53
N TYR A 542 -20.09 -0.36 -16.02
CA TYR A 542 -19.85 0.21 -14.68
C TYR A 542 -20.31 1.67 -14.62
N LEU A 543 -19.96 2.49 -15.62
CA LEU A 543 -20.39 3.88 -15.73
C LEU A 543 -21.92 4.02 -15.73
N ASP A 544 -22.63 3.19 -16.48
CA ASP A 544 -24.09 3.18 -16.52
C ASP A 544 -24.68 2.90 -15.13
N ILE A 545 -24.16 1.89 -14.41
CA ILE A 545 -24.62 1.56 -13.05
C ILE A 545 -24.34 2.72 -12.09
N VAL A 546 -23.12 3.28 -12.12
CA VAL A 546 -22.74 4.44 -11.30
C VAL A 546 -23.69 5.61 -11.54
N ARG A 547 -23.93 5.98 -12.80
CA ARG A 547 -24.85 7.07 -13.15
C ARG A 547 -26.28 6.81 -12.68
N GLN A 548 -26.80 5.60 -12.87
CA GLN A 548 -28.16 5.26 -12.43
C GLN A 548 -28.31 5.36 -10.91
N ALA A 549 -27.32 4.90 -10.15
CA ALA A 549 -27.32 5.03 -8.69
C ALA A 549 -27.17 6.50 -8.24
N THR A 550 -26.21 7.24 -8.80
CA THR A 550 -25.96 8.64 -8.48
C THR A 550 -27.17 9.52 -8.78
N ASN A 551 -27.89 9.27 -9.87
CA ASN A 551 -29.10 10.02 -10.25
C ASN A 551 -30.24 9.95 -9.22
N VAL A 552 -30.24 8.93 -8.35
CA VAL A 552 -31.22 8.80 -7.26
C VAL A 552 -30.61 9.08 -5.87
N GLY A 553 -29.40 9.65 -5.82
CA GLY A 553 -28.76 10.14 -4.59
C GLY A 553 -27.92 9.11 -3.84
N PHE A 554 -27.48 8.04 -4.51
CA PHE A 554 -26.57 7.05 -3.93
C PHE A 554 -25.12 7.29 -4.36
N VAL A 555 -24.18 6.89 -3.50
CA VAL A 555 -22.74 6.80 -3.84
C VAL A 555 -22.37 5.34 -3.94
N VAL A 556 -21.83 4.93 -5.09
CA VAL A 556 -21.43 3.55 -5.35
C VAL A 556 -20.03 3.28 -4.79
N HIS A 557 -19.90 2.17 -4.07
CA HIS A 557 -18.63 1.74 -3.48
C HIS A 557 -18.11 0.45 -4.09
N GLN A 558 -19.01 -0.48 -4.43
CA GLN A 558 -18.65 -1.79 -4.99
C GLN A 558 -19.68 -2.19 -6.03
N ILE A 559 -19.26 -2.92 -7.06
CA ILE A 559 -20.15 -3.50 -8.07
C ILE A 559 -19.76 -4.95 -8.30
N GLU A 560 -20.70 -5.85 -8.04
CA GLU A 560 -20.62 -7.26 -8.46
C GLU A 560 -21.43 -7.41 -9.74
N MET A 561 -20.83 -7.95 -10.80
CA MET A 561 -21.50 -8.10 -12.09
C MET A 561 -21.40 -9.54 -12.59
N THR A 562 -22.53 -10.10 -13.04
CA THR A 562 -22.58 -11.44 -13.63
C THR A 562 -23.56 -11.45 -14.81
N GLY A 563 -23.01 -11.48 -16.02
CA GLY A 563 -23.79 -11.46 -17.26
C GLY A 563 -24.67 -10.21 -17.38
N ASN A 564 -25.99 -10.39 -17.29
CA ASN A 564 -26.98 -9.31 -17.40
C ASN A 564 -27.54 -8.87 -16.04
N GLN A 565 -26.90 -9.26 -14.94
CA GLN A 565 -27.25 -8.86 -13.57
C GLN A 565 -26.06 -8.19 -12.91
N ALA A 566 -26.34 -7.22 -12.04
CA ALA A 566 -25.34 -6.61 -11.19
C ALA A 566 -25.94 -6.22 -9.84
N THR A 567 -25.11 -6.22 -8.81
CA THR A 567 -25.42 -5.71 -7.48
C THR A 567 -24.43 -4.60 -7.19
N ALA A 568 -24.92 -3.38 -7.00
CA ALA A 568 -24.10 -2.28 -6.51
C ALA A 568 -24.29 -2.12 -5.01
N TYR A 569 -23.20 -2.04 -4.25
CA TYR A 569 -23.24 -1.69 -2.83
C TYR A 569 -23.03 -0.19 -2.70
N VAL A 570 -24.01 0.47 -2.10
CA VAL A 570 -24.09 1.93 -2.07
C VAL A 570 -24.29 2.48 -0.67
N THR A 571 -23.90 3.73 -0.47
CA THR A 571 -24.33 4.55 0.67
C THR A 571 -25.28 5.65 0.19
N SER A 572 -26.03 6.26 1.11
CA SER A 572 -26.84 7.45 0.82
C SER A 572 -26.53 8.54 1.83
N ILE A 573 -26.97 9.77 1.54
CA ILE A 573 -26.82 10.92 2.44
C ILE A 573 -27.48 10.74 3.83
N TYR A 574 -28.20 9.63 4.05
CA TYR A 574 -28.90 9.32 5.30
C TYR A 574 -28.39 8.05 5.99
N ARG A 575 -27.48 7.29 5.36
CA ARG A 575 -27.05 5.97 5.83
C ARG A 575 -25.57 5.76 5.55
N ASP A 576 -24.84 5.41 6.60
CA ASP A 576 -23.41 5.11 6.65
C ASP A 576 -23.10 3.61 6.43
N TYR A 577 -24.12 2.79 6.20
CA TYR A 577 -23.96 1.37 5.89
C TYR A 577 -24.22 1.06 4.42
N LEU A 578 -23.46 0.10 3.89
CA LEU A 578 -23.63 -0.41 2.54
C LEU A 578 -25.00 -1.07 2.38
N THR A 579 -25.76 -0.60 1.38
CA THR A 579 -27.04 -1.16 0.97
C THR A 579 -26.90 -1.74 -0.43
N PRO A 580 -27.24 -3.02 -0.65
CA PRO A 580 -27.21 -3.60 -1.99
C PRO A 580 -28.39 -3.08 -2.83
N ILE A 581 -28.11 -2.70 -4.07
CA ILE A 581 -29.10 -2.35 -5.09
C ILE A 581 -28.87 -3.23 -6.30
N ASN A 582 -29.93 -3.88 -6.76
CA ASN A 582 -29.86 -4.79 -7.89
C ASN A 582 -30.12 -4.05 -9.20
N PHE A 583 -29.44 -4.48 -10.25
CA PHE A 583 -29.59 -3.96 -11.61
C PHE A 583 -29.75 -5.12 -12.58
N ALA A 584 -30.55 -4.91 -13.62
CA ALA A 584 -30.63 -5.81 -14.76
C ALA A 584 -30.31 -5.07 -16.06
N ARG A 585 -29.56 -5.73 -16.93
CA ARG A 585 -29.29 -5.24 -18.27
C ARG A 585 -30.48 -5.54 -19.17
N THR A 586 -31.17 -4.50 -19.60
CA THR A 586 -32.13 -4.56 -20.72
C THR A 586 -31.39 -4.38 -22.05
N GLN A 587 -32.08 -4.49 -23.19
CA GLN A 587 -31.47 -4.57 -24.54
C GLN A 587 -30.36 -3.53 -24.83
N ARG A 588 -30.32 -2.38 -24.14
CA ARG A 588 -29.24 -1.39 -24.27
C ARG A 588 -28.78 -0.69 -22.99
N ALA A 589 -29.39 -0.94 -21.84
CA ALA A 589 -29.09 -0.17 -20.64
C ALA A 589 -29.27 -0.99 -19.36
N TRP A 590 -28.46 -0.67 -18.35
CA TRP A 590 -28.67 -1.12 -16.98
C TRP A 590 -29.86 -0.36 -16.37
N VAL A 591 -30.77 -1.12 -15.76
CA VAL A 591 -31.96 -0.60 -15.09
C VAL A 591 -31.92 -1.05 -13.63
N MET A 592 -32.08 -0.09 -12.72
CA MET A 592 -32.22 -0.36 -11.28
C MET A 592 -33.51 -1.14 -11.03
N LEU A 593 -33.40 -2.23 -10.28
CA LEU A 593 -34.54 -3.05 -9.86
C LEU A 593 -35.03 -2.55 -8.49
N ASN A 594 -36.33 -2.34 -8.37
CA ASN A 594 -36.98 -1.92 -7.12
C ASN A 594 -37.00 -3.03 -6.07
#